data_AF-A0A7W2TAS1-F1
#
_entry.id   AF-A0A7W2TAS1-F1
#
_cell.length_a   1.000
_cell.length_b   1.000
_cell.length_c   1.000
_cell.angle_alpha   90.00
_cell.angle_beta   90.00
_cell.angle_gamma   90.00
#
_symmetry.space_group_name_H-M   'P 1'
#
loop_
_entity.id
_entity.type
_entity.pdbx_description
1 polymer ?
#
loop_
_entity_poly.entity_id
_entity_poly.type
_entity_poly.pdbx_seq_one_letter_code
_entity_poly.pdbx_strand_id
1 'polypeptide(L)'
;MPIEKRNILLLLSNSIIDLLKESDEIAIRANIDTSAPDGIKGSGEVMIKSTLDYEPIKSEFYFKNPRIVSLAIDKVAKNFIPIIQNIAQAALSKVMAVYPVYKFKDENVKHKLAKAVLKSLEVKDEKLIITFGVF
;
A
#
# COMPACT_ATOMS: atom_id res chain seq x y z
N MET A 1 -31.26 -7.97 -20.07
CA MET A 1 -30.62 -8.80 -19.02
C MET A 1 -30.21 -7.86 -17.89
N PRO A 2 -30.66 -8.04 -16.64
CA PRO A 2 -30.20 -7.17 -15.56
C PRO A 2 -28.74 -7.54 -15.23
N ILE A 3 -27.86 -6.54 -15.26
CA ILE A 3 -26.49 -6.68 -14.75
C ILE A 3 -26.59 -6.53 -13.23
N GLU A 4 -26.62 -7.64 -12.50
CA GLU A 4 -26.48 -7.61 -11.04
C GLU A 4 -25.03 -7.30 -10.67
N LYS A 5 -24.75 -6.03 -10.35
CA LYS A 5 -23.43 -5.61 -9.90
C LYS A 5 -23.20 -6.10 -8.46
N ARG A 6 -22.50 -7.22 -8.31
CA ARG A 6 -22.07 -7.76 -7.01
C ARG A 6 -20.85 -6.99 -6.51
N ASN A 7 -21.02 -6.16 -5.48
CA ASN A 7 -19.94 -5.37 -4.89
C ASN A 7 -19.31 -6.14 -3.72
N ILE A 8 -18.01 -6.47 -3.83
CA ILE A 8 -17.23 -7.00 -2.71
C ILE A 8 -16.64 -5.82 -1.94
N LEU A 9 -16.81 -5.80 -0.61
CA LEU A 9 -16.15 -4.84 0.26
C LEU A 9 -14.89 -5.47 0.85
N LEU A 10 -13.79 -4.71 0.83
CA LEU A 10 -12.50 -5.06 1.42
C LEU A 10 -12.08 -3.96 2.40
N LEU A 11 -11.73 -4.33 3.63
CA LEU A 11 -11.25 -3.42 4.66
C LEU A 11 -9.87 -3.88 5.12
N LEU A 12 -8.92 -2.96 5.20
CA LEU A 12 -7.59 -3.20 5.73
C LEU A 12 -7.43 -2.48 7.07
N SER A 13 -6.86 -3.18 8.05
CA SER A 13 -6.64 -2.63 9.39
C SER A 13 -5.34 -3.16 10.02
N ASN A 14 -4.91 -2.52 11.13
CA ASN A 14 -3.74 -2.93 11.91
C ASN A 14 -2.45 -3.11 11.08
N SER A 15 -2.19 -2.14 10.20
CA SER A 15 -1.05 -2.19 9.28
C SER A 15 0.29 -2.05 10.02
N ILE A 16 1.22 -2.95 9.73
CA ILE A 16 2.63 -2.87 10.17
C ILE A 16 3.49 -2.79 8.93
N ILE A 17 4.46 -1.88 8.94
CA ILE A 17 5.41 -1.66 7.83
C ILE A 17 6.80 -2.10 8.27
N ASP A 18 7.43 -2.94 7.45
CA ASP A 18 8.85 -3.25 7.55
C ASP A 18 9.61 -2.74 6.33
N LEU A 19 10.85 -2.34 6.56
CA LEU A 19 11.80 -1.99 5.50
C LEU A 19 12.59 -3.25 5.16
N LEU A 20 12.60 -3.69 3.90
CA LEU A 20 13.22 -4.96 3.54
C LEU A 20 14.75 -4.84 3.49
N LYS A 21 15.42 -5.91 3.91
CA LYS A 21 16.88 -5.97 3.96
C LYS A 21 17.52 -6.09 2.56
N GLU A 22 16.93 -6.93 1.73
CA GLU A 22 17.53 -7.41 0.47
C GLU A 22 17.03 -6.67 -0.78
N SER A 23 16.16 -5.69 -0.61
CA SER A 23 15.51 -4.99 -1.73
C SER A 23 15.13 -3.56 -1.35
N ASP A 24 15.08 -2.68 -2.35
CA ASP A 24 14.44 -1.35 -2.25
C ASP A 24 12.91 -1.47 -2.24
N GLU A 25 12.40 -2.20 -1.25
CA GLU A 25 10.98 -2.43 -1.06
C GLU A 25 10.65 -2.34 0.44
N ILE A 26 9.42 -1.94 0.72
CA ILE A 26 8.77 -2.12 2.00
C ILE A 26 7.87 -3.36 1.94
N ALA A 27 7.65 -3.99 3.09
CA ALA A 27 6.59 -4.95 3.29
C ALA A 27 5.53 -4.35 4.22
N ILE A 28 4.27 -4.52 3.86
CA ILE A 28 3.12 -4.09 4.64
C ILE A 28 2.34 -5.35 4.99
N ARG A 29 2.26 -5.65 6.28
CA ARG A 29 1.35 -6.67 6.81
C ARG A 29 0.12 -5.98 7.37
N ALA A 30 -1.07 -6.46 7.03
CA ALA A 30 -2.31 -5.91 7.55
C ALA A 30 -3.35 -7.02 7.72
N ASN A 31 -4.30 -6.77 8.61
CA ASN A 31 -5.51 -7.57 8.69
C ASN A 31 -6.43 -7.19 7.52
N ILE A 32 -7.08 -8.18 6.93
CA ILE A 32 -8.07 -7.98 5.87
C ILE A 32 -9.41 -8.57 6.28
N ASP A 33 -10.45 -7.76 6.16
CA ASP A 33 -11.84 -8.19 6.28
C ASP A 33 -12.52 -8.07 4.92
N THR A 34 -13.27 -9.10 4.54
CA THR A 34 -14.02 -9.13 3.28
C THR A 34 -15.48 -9.48 3.52
N SER A 35 -16.35 -8.86 2.73
CA SER A 35 -17.77 -9.22 2.67
C SER A 35 -18.32 -9.13 1.25
N ALA A 36 -19.25 -10.02 0.92
CA ALA A 36 -19.95 -10.02 -0.36
C ALA A 36 -21.46 -10.22 -0.17
N PRO A 37 -22.29 -9.81 -1.16
CA PRO A 37 -23.69 -10.19 -1.22
C PRO A 37 -23.78 -11.72 -1.20
N ASP A 38 -24.74 -12.29 -0.45
CA ASP A 38 -24.90 -13.72 -0.09
C ASP A 38 -24.33 -14.13 1.29
N GLY A 39 -23.99 -13.16 2.14
CA GLY A 39 -23.61 -13.42 3.54
C GLY A 39 -22.18 -13.95 3.72
N ILE A 40 -21.40 -13.99 2.64
CA ILE A 40 -19.98 -14.34 2.67
C ILE A 40 -19.26 -13.26 3.48
N LYS A 41 -18.58 -13.69 4.55
CA LYS A 41 -17.69 -12.88 5.36
C LYS A 41 -16.42 -13.66 5.63
N GLY A 42 -15.29 -13.01 5.49
CA GLY A 42 -13.98 -13.58 5.78
C GLY A 42 -13.09 -12.55 6.44
N SER A 43 -12.18 -13.03 7.28
CA SER A 43 -11.16 -12.22 7.94
C SER A 43 -9.83 -12.94 7.82
N GLY A 44 -8.72 -12.22 7.79
CA GLY A 44 -7.40 -12.84 7.80
C GLY A 44 -6.30 -11.81 7.62
N GLU A 45 -5.26 -12.18 6.90
CA GLU A 45 -4.03 -11.39 6.77
C GLU A 45 -3.62 -11.25 5.31
N VAL A 46 -3.07 -10.07 4.99
CA VAL A 46 -2.48 -9.77 3.71
C VAL A 46 -1.06 -9.24 3.89
N MET A 47 -0.17 -9.68 3.01
CA MET A 47 1.18 -9.12 2.88
C MET A 47 1.31 -8.46 1.51
N ILE A 48 1.68 -7.19 1.52
CA ILE A 48 1.90 -6.36 0.34
C ILE A 48 3.38 -5.97 0.30
N LYS A 49 4.02 -6.03 -0.85
CA LYS A 49 5.31 -5.39 -1.09
C LYS A 49 5.13 -4.19 -2.01
N SER A 50 5.93 -3.15 -1.81
CA SER A 50 5.90 -1.94 -2.65
C SER A 50 7.24 -1.23 -2.58
N THR A 51 7.56 -0.37 -3.54
CA THR A 51 8.61 0.64 -3.35
C THR A 51 7.97 1.93 -2.81
N LEU A 52 8.78 2.79 -2.21
CA LEU A 52 8.38 4.13 -1.81
C LEU A 52 8.86 5.12 -2.87
N ASP A 53 8.03 6.09 -3.23
CA ASP A 53 8.35 7.14 -4.20
C ASP A 53 8.04 8.51 -3.60
N TYR A 54 8.84 9.51 -3.93
CA TYR A 54 8.61 10.90 -3.51
C TYR A 54 8.36 11.78 -4.73
N GLU A 55 7.24 12.50 -4.71
CA GLU A 55 6.89 13.49 -5.72
C GLU A 55 7.24 14.89 -5.20
N PRO A 56 8.34 15.52 -5.66
CA PRO A 56 8.82 16.78 -5.11
C PRO A 56 7.84 17.94 -5.30
N ILE A 57 7.12 17.97 -6.44
CA ILE A 57 6.21 19.06 -6.79
C ILE A 57 5.06 19.13 -5.78
N LYS A 58 4.53 17.97 -5.40
CA LYS A 58 3.42 17.84 -4.43
C LYS A 58 3.90 17.69 -2.99
N SER A 59 5.17 17.35 -2.81
CA SER A 59 5.78 17.06 -1.50
C SER A 59 5.08 15.91 -0.78
N GLU A 60 4.76 14.89 -1.57
CA GLU A 60 3.94 13.75 -1.20
C GLU A 60 4.69 12.46 -1.48
N PHE A 61 4.44 11.47 -0.64
CA PHE A 61 5.04 10.14 -0.72
C PHE A 61 3.97 9.14 -1.16
N TYR A 62 4.36 8.20 -2.00
CA TYR A 62 3.48 7.24 -2.61
C TYR A 62 4.05 5.83 -2.53
N PHE A 63 3.18 4.85 -2.36
CA PHE A 63 3.54 3.46 -2.60
C PHE A 63 3.45 3.17 -4.10
N LYS A 64 4.56 2.77 -4.69
CA LYS A 64 4.69 2.50 -6.12
C LYS A 64 4.81 1.02 -6.38
N ASN A 65 4.09 0.56 -7.41
CA ASN A 65 4.03 -0.84 -7.83
C ASN A 65 3.65 -1.81 -6.68
N PRO A 66 2.59 -1.54 -5.89
CA PRO A 66 2.23 -2.41 -4.80
C PRO A 66 1.78 -3.78 -5.31
N ARG A 67 2.25 -4.85 -4.67
CA ARG A 67 1.96 -6.25 -5.02
C ARG A 67 1.55 -7.05 -3.80
N ILE A 68 0.42 -7.74 -3.87
CA ILE A 68 0.00 -8.71 -2.85
C ILE A 68 0.84 -9.98 -3.04
N VAL A 69 1.70 -10.27 -2.07
CA VAL A 69 2.59 -11.45 -2.09
C VAL A 69 2.05 -12.61 -1.27
N SER A 70 1.13 -12.34 -0.34
CA SER A 70 0.39 -13.37 0.41
C SER A 70 -0.98 -12.85 0.78
N LEU A 71 -1.98 -13.74 0.71
CA LEU A 71 -3.34 -13.49 1.15
C LEU A 71 -3.89 -14.76 1.80
N ALA A 72 -4.25 -14.66 3.07
CA ALA A 72 -4.94 -15.70 3.81
C ALA A 72 -6.25 -15.15 4.35
N ILE A 73 -7.36 -15.81 4.05
CA ILE A 73 -8.69 -15.41 4.53
C ILE A 73 -9.38 -16.66 5.07
N ASP A 74 -9.79 -16.59 6.33
CA ASP A 74 -10.56 -17.64 6.98
C ASP A 74 -12.01 -17.65 6.48
N LYS A 75 -12.64 -18.84 6.56
CA LYS A 75 -14.06 -19.05 6.22
C LYS A 75 -14.43 -18.73 4.77
N VAL A 76 -13.43 -18.60 3.89
CA VAL A 76 -13.59 -18.51 2.44
C VAL A 76 -13.05 -19.77 1.79
N ALA A 77 -13.80 -20.36 0.86
CA ALA A 77 -13.33 -21.54 0.15
C ALA A 77 -12.09 -21.19 -0.70
N LYS A 78 -11.07 -22.07 -0.67
CA LYS A 78 -9.73 -21.79 -1.23
C LYS A 78 -9.75 -21.43 -2.72
N ASN A 79 -10.73 -21.91 -3.47
CA ASN A 79 -10.93 -21.61 -4.88
C ASN A 79 -11.30 -20.13 -5.15
N PHE A 80 -11.83 -19.41 -4.16
CA PHE A 80 -12.16 -17.99 -4.30
C PHE A 80 -10.98 -17.07 -3.95
N ILE A 81 -9.96 -17.56 -3.23
CA ILE A 81 -8.81 -16.74 -2.81
C ILE A 81 -8.09 -16.09 -4.00
N PRO A 82 -7.79 -16.78 -5.12
CA PRO A 82 -7.15 -16.14 -6.27
C PRO A 82 -8.01 -15.04 -6.90
N ILE A 83 -9.34 -15.21 -6.91
CA ILE A 83 -10.28 -14.22 -7.44
C ILE A 83 -10.27 -12.97 -6.57
N ILE A 84 -10.33 -13.15 -5.24
CA ILE A 84 -10.26 -12.05 -4.27
C ILE A 84 -8.91 -11.33 -4.39
N GLN A 85 -7.81 -12.07 -4.49
CA GLN A 85 -6.48 -11.49 -4.66
C GLN A 85 -6.38 -10.63 -5.92
N ASN A 86 -6.91 -11.08 -7.05
CA ASN A 86 -6.90 -10.29 -8.29
C ASN A 86 -7.71 -9.00 -8.17
N ILE A 87 -8.90 -9.07 -7.55
CA ILE A 87 -9.75 -7.89 -7.32
C ILE A 87 -9.04 -6.91 -6.37
N ALA A 88 -8.49 -7.43 -5.27
CA ALA A 88 -7.75 -6.63 -4.29
C ALA A 88 -6.51 -6.00 -4.94
N GLN A 89 -5.76 -6.75 -5.75
CA GLN A 89 -4.58 -6.26 -6.47
C GLN A 89 -4.94 -5.12 -7.42
N ALA A 90 -6.01 -5.26 -8.20
CA ALA A 90 -6.47 -4.21 -9.12
C ALA A 90 -6.91 -2.94 -8.37
N ALA A 91 -7.63 -3.11 -7.25
CA ALA A 91 -8.02 -1.99 -6.40
C ALA A 91 -6.80 -1.29 -5.78
N LEU A 92 -5.86 -2.07 -5.26
CA LEU A 92 -4.64 -1.58 -4.62
C LEU A 92 -3.78 -0.76 -5.60
N SER A 93 -3.53 -1.30 -6.79
CA SER A 93 -2.77 -0.61 -7.84
C SER A 93 -3.43 0.71 -8.24
N LYS A 94 -4.77 0.78 -8.27
CA LYS A 94 -5.50 2.01 -8.61
C LYS A 94 -5.47 3.04 -7.48
N VAL A 95 -5.72 2.63 -6.23
CA VAL A 95 -5.80 3.54 -5.09
C VAL A 95 -4.43 4.09 -4.71
N MET A 96 -3.41 3.23 -4.61
CA MET A 96 -2.07 3.65 -4.19
C MET A 96 -1.35 4.50 -5.24
N ALA A 97 -1.74 4.41 -6.51
CA ALA A 97 -1.24 5.31 -7.55
C ALA A 97 -1.68 6.77 -7.37
N VAL A 98 -2.75 7.03 -6.60
CA VAL A 98 -3.31 8.39 -6.46
C VAL A 98 -3.39 8.88 -5.02
N TYR A 99 -3.34 7.98 -4.04
CA TYR A 99 -3.46 8.34 -2.63
C TYR A 99 -2.08 8.46 -1.97
N PRO A 100 -1.67 9.66 -1.53
CA PRO A 100 -0.39 9.83 -0.86
C PRO A 100 -0.42 9.19 0.52
N VAL A 101 0.62 8.41 0.84
CA VAL A 101 0.76 7.74 2.15
C VAL A 101 1.30 8.70 3.21
N TYR A 102 1.97 9.76 2.76
CA TYR A 102 2.45 10.82 3.62
C TYR A 102 2.59 12.12 2.83
N LYS A 103 2.41 13.26 3.51
CA LYS A 103 2.56 14.58 2.93
C LYS A 103 3.32 15.49 3.89
N PHE A 104 4.30 16.22 3.37
CA PHE A 104 4.95 17.25 4.15
C PHE A 104 4.00 18.43 4.44
N LYS A 105 4.10 18.99 5.65
CA LYS A 105 3.25 20.10 6.11
C LYS A 105 3.99 21.41 5.93
N ASP A 106 3.45 22.33 5.15
CA ASP A 106 4.12 23.60 4.85
C ASP A 106 4.24 24.54 6.07
N GLU A 107 3.43 24.35 7.11
CA GLU A 107 3.52 25.10 8.37
C GLU A 107 4.72 24.68 9.25
N ASN A 108 5.34 23.52 8.98
CA ASN A 108 6.48 23.02 9.74
C ASN A 108 7.81 23.41 9.06
N VAL A 109 8.62 24.20 9.76
CA VAL A 109 9.94 24.67 9.27
C VAL A 109 10.86 23.51 8.88
N LYS A 110 10.86 22.40 9.62
CA LYS A 110 11.67 21.21 9.29
C LYS A 110 11.20 20.54 8.00
N HIS A 111 9.89 20.50 7.77
CA HIS A 111 9.32 19.91 6.55
C HIS A 111 9.59 20.80 5.34
N LYS A 112 9.56 22.13 5.50
CA LYS A 112 9.97 23.08 4.44
C LYS A 112 11.42 22.86 4.01
N LEU A 113 12.33 22.69 4.96
CA LEU A 113 13.73 22.39 4.66
C LEU A 113 13.87 21.04 3.95
N ALA A 114 13.27 19.98 4.52
CA ALA A 114 13.30 18.65 3.91
C ALA A 114 12.76 18.65 2.47
N LYS A 115 11.64 19.34 2.21
CA LYS A 115 11.05 19.52 0.88
C LYS A 115 12.01 20.16 -0.12
N ALA A 116 12.83 21.13 0.32
CA ALA A 116 13.74 21.87 -0.55
C ALA A 116 15.00 21.07 -0.94
N VAL A 117 15.42 20.10 -0.11
CA VAL A 117 16.67 19.36 -0.32
C VAL A 117 16.47 17.89 -0.64
N LEU A 118 15.27 17.32 -0.42
CA LEU A 118 15.01 15.90 -0.67
C LEU A 118 15.05 15.57 -2.16
N LYS A 119 16.05 14.79 -2.57
CA LYS A 119 16.26 14.40 -3.97
C LYS A 119 15.70 13.01 -4.25
N SER A 120 16.03 12.03 -3.40
CA SER A 120 15.58 10.66 -3.54
C SER A 120 15.52 9.96 -2.19
N LEU A 121 14.82 8.83 -2.19
CA LEU A 121 14.75 7.91 -1.08
C LEU A 121 14.90 6.49 -1.61
N GLU A 122 15.47 5.61 -0.80
CA GLU A 122 15.56 4.18 -1.08
C GLU A 122 15.50 3.41 0.23
N VAL A 123 14.94 2.21 0.19
CA VAL A 123 15.04 1.25 1.27
C VAL A 123 16.29 0.41 1.08
N LYS A 124 17.12 0.34 2.12
CA LYS A 124 18.35 -0.44 2.10
C LYS A 124 18.72 -0.90 3.50
N ASP A 125 19.00 -2.19 3.65
CA ASP A 125 19.42 -2.78 4.93
C ASP A 125 18.48 -2.38 6.08
N GLU A 126 17.17 -2.55 5.85
CA GLU A 126 16.11 -2.27 6.83
C GLU A 126 16.02 -0.79 7.27
N LYS A 127 16.61 0.12 6.49
CA LYS A 127 16.62 1.56 6.72
C LYS A 127 16.08 2.32 5.53
N LEU A 128 15.45 3.46 5.80
CA LEU A 128 15.06 4.42 4.77
C LEU A 128 16.22 5.40 4.59
N ILE A 129 16.94 5.25 3.49
CA ILE A 129 18.03 6.13 3.12
C ILE A 129 17.46 7.34 2.40
N ILE A 130 17.74 8.51 2.93
CA ILE A 130 17.29 9.77 2.38
C ILE A 130 18.49 10.49 1.78
N THR A 131 18.43 10.76 0.48
CA THR A 131 19.47 11.51 -0.21
C THR A 131 19.05 12.96 -0.37
N PHE A 132 19.85 13.85 0.20
CA PHE A 132 19.70 15.29 0.03
C PHE A 132 20.59 15.78 -1.11
N GLY A 133 20.08 16.73 -1.90
CA GLY A 133 20.81 17.38 -2.97
C GLY A 133 20.48 18.86 -3.00
N VAL A 134 21.49 19.68 -3.26
CA VAL A 134 21.34 21.12 -3.53
C VAL A 134 21.58 21.26 -5.02
N PHE A 135 20.54 21.65 -5.77
CA PHE A 135 20.52 21.94 -7.21
C PHE A 135 21.46 21.11 -8.09
#